data_AF-Q32AK7-F1
#
_entry.id   AF-Q32AK7-F1
#
_cell.length_a   1.000
_cell.length_b   1.000
_cell.length_c   1.000
_cell.angle_alpha   90.00
_cell.angle_beta   90.00
_cell.angle_gamma   90.00
#
_symmetry.space_group_name_H-M   'P 1'
#
loop_
_entity.id
_entity.type
_entity.pdbx_description
1 polymer ?
#
loop_
_entity_poly.entity_id
_entity_poly.type
_entity_poly.pdbx_seq_one_letter_code
_entity_poly.pdbx_strand_id
1 'polypeptide(L)'
;MAFKIWQIGLHLQQQEAVAVAIVRDAKECFLQRWWRLPLAHDIIKDGRIVDAQRLAKTLLPWSRELPQRHHIMLAFPASRTLQRSFPRPSMSLGEREQMA
;
A
#
# COMPACT_ATOMS: atom_id res chain seq x y z
N MET A 1 25.00 -11.83 -1.78
CA MET A 1 23.80 -11.72 -0.91
C MET A 1 22.94 -10.58 -1.41
N ALA A 2 21.88 -10.85 -2.16
CA ALA A 2 20.95 -9.80 -2.57
C ALA A 2 20.11 -9.41 -1.35
N PHE A 3 20.26 -8.18 -0.86
CA PHE A 3 19.39 -7.63 0.16
C PHE A 3 17.95 -7.62 -0.38
N LYS A 4 17.13 -8.58 0.03
CA LYS A 4 15.76 -8.69 -0.47
C LYS A 4 14.89 -7.65 0.22
N ILE A 5 14.43 -6.65 -0.53
CA ILE A 5 13.55 -5.59 -0.04
C ILE A 5 12.16 -6.17 0.15
N TRP A 6 11.57 -5.98 1.34
CA TRP A 6 10.19 -6.41 1.59
C TRP A 6 9.20 -5.48 0.89
N GLN A 7 8.27 -6.06 0.12
CA GLN A 7 7.12 -5.34 -0.41
C GLN A 7 5.92 -5.64 0.49
N ILE A 8 5.37 -4.61 1.12
CA ILE A 8 4.34 -4.75 2.13
C ILE A 8 3.05 -4.11 1.62
N GLY A 9 1.99 -4.89 1.45
CA GLY A 9 0.65 -4.38 1.23
C GLY A 9 -0.01 -4.10 2.57
N LEU A 10 -0.39 -2.84 2.82
CA LEU A 10 -1.11 -2.42 4.01
C LEU A 10 -2.56 -2.10 3.63
N HIS A 11 -3.51 -2.79 4.25
CA HIS A 11 -4.94 -2.58 4.07
C HIS A 11 -5.54 -2.01 5.36
N LEU A 12 -6.01 -0.77 5.29
CA LEU A 12 -6.60 -0.04 6.43
C LEU A 12 -8.13 -0.15 6.38
N GLN A 13 -8.72 -0.81 7.38
CA GLN A 13 -10.16 -0.97 7.56
C GLN A 13 -10.67 -0.16 8.76
N GLN A 14 -11.98 -0.17 8.99
CA GLN A 14 -12.63 0.60 10.07
C GLN A 14 -12.09 0.24 11.47
N GLN A 15 -11.80 -1.04 11.73
CA GLN A 15 -11.45 -1.58 13.06
C GLN A 15 -10.09 -2.27 13.08
N GLU A 16 -9.42 -2.40 11.94
CA GLU A 16 -8.15 -3.09 11.85
C GLU A 16 -7.29 -2.62 10.68
N ALA A 17 -5.98 -2.76 10.83
CA ALA A 17 -5.03 -2.69 9.75
C ALA A 17 -4.43 -4.08 9.52
N VAL A 18 -4.47 -4.56 8.28
CA VAL A 18 -3.89 -5.85 7.89
C VAL A 18 -2.70 -5.57 6.99
N ALA A 19 -1.56 -6.19 7.29
CA ALA A 19 -0.34 -6.04 6.49
C ALA A 19 0.17 -7.40 6.03
N VAL A 20 0.60 -7.47 4.77
CA VAL A 20 1.21 -8.68 4.19
C VAL A 20 2.53 -8.30 3.54
N ALA A 21 3.63 -8.91 3.99
CA ALA A 21 4.96 -8.72 3.43
C ALA A 21 5.33 -9.89 2.52
N ILE A 22 5.72 -9.56 1.29
CA ILE A 22 6.34 -10.50 0.37
C ILE A 22 7.75 -10.04 0.03
N VAL A 23 8.53 -10.98 -0.49
CA VAL A 23 9.80 -10.72 -1.15
C VAL A 23 9.70 -11.29 -2.55
N ARG A 24 9.97 -10.44 -3.54
CA ARG A 24 9.97 -10.84 -4.95
C ARG A 24 11.39 -11.17 -5.39
N ASP A 25 11.56 -12.38 -5.91
CA ASP A 25 12.72 -12.80 -6.69
C ASP A 25 12.34 -12.79 -8.19
N ALA A 26 13.30 -13.04 -9.09
CA ALA A 26 13.12 -12.89 -10.54
C ALA A 26 11.87 -13.59 -11.10
N LYS A 27 11.43 -14.70 -10.50
CA LYS A 27 10.24 -15.45 -10.92
C LYS A 27 9.28 -15.82 -9.79
N GLU A 28 9.67 -15.58 -8.54
CA GLU A 28 8.97 -16.13 -7.38
C GLU A 28 8.62 -15.02 -6.39
N CYS A 29 7.44 -15.14 -5.78
CA CYS A 29 7.03 -14.30 -4.67
C CYS A 29 6.97 -15.17 -3.42
N PHE A 30 7.74 -14.82 -2.41
CA PHE A 30 7.76 -15.52 -1.14
C PHE A 30 7.03 -14.69 -0.09
N LEU A 31 5.98 -15.26 0.51
CA LEU A 31 5.38 -14.70 1.71
C LEU A 31 6.42 -14.72 2.84
N GLN A 32 6.68 -13.57 3.44
CA GLN A 32 7.63 -13.45 4.55
C GLN A 32 6.91 -13.40 5.89
N ARG A 33 5.93 -12.50 6.00
CA ARG A 33 5.21 -12.24 7.24
C ARG A 33 3.87 -11.58 6.95
N TRP A 34 2.95 -11.72 7.88
CA TRP A 34 1.70 -10.98 7.89
C TRP A 34 1.41 -10.49 9.31
N TRP A 35 0.63 -9.41 9.40
CA TRP A 35 0.22 -8.81 10.66
C TRP A 35 -1.25 -8.41 10.59
N ARG A 36 -1.88 -8.40 11.76
CA ARG A 36 -3.23 -7.87 11.98
C ARG A 36 -3.17 -6.97 13.22
N LEU A 37 -3.51 -5.71 13.03
CA LEU A 37 -3.40 -4.66 14.03
C LEU A 37 -4.79 -4.15 14.36
N PRO A 38 -5.29 -4.30 15.59
CA PRO A 38 -6.56 -3.70 15.97
C PRO A 38 -6.43 -2.17 15.94
N LEU A 39 -7.40 -1.50 15.33
CA LEU A 39 -7.53 -0.06 15.35
C LEU A 39 -8.62 0.31 16.36
N ALA A 40 -8.39 1.37 17.14
CA ALA A 40 -9.43 1.91 17.99
C ALA A 40 -10.60 2.43 17.13
N HIS A 41 -11.80 2.42 17.72
CA HIS A 41 -12.98 3.03 17.11
C HIS A 41 -12.70 4.48 16.69
N ASP A 42 -13.34 4.89 15.60
CA ASP A 42 -13.31 6.25 15.04
C ASP A 42 -11.96 6.76 14.52
N ILE A 43 -10.92 5.91 14.43
CA ILE A 43 -9.66 6.29 13.72
C ILE A 43 -9.92 6.44 12.22
N ILE A 44 -10.62 5.47 11.65
CA ILE A 44 -11.07 5.45 10.27
C ILE A 44 -12.59 5.48 10.32
N LYS A 45 -13.24 6.27 9.46
CA LYS A 45 -14.69 6.31 9.31
C LYS A 45 -15.06 6.42 7.85
N ASP A 46 -15.91 5.50 7.39
CA ASP A 46 -16.38 5.43 6.01
C ASP A 46 -15.22 5.38 4.99
N GLY A 47 -14.05 4.82 5.34
CA GLY A 47 -12.87 4.82 4.48
C GLY A 47 -12.07 6.13 4.43
N ARG A 48 -12.30 7.07 5.37
CA ARG A 48 -11.42 8.22 5.63
C ARG A 48 -10.69 8.01 6.95
N ILE A 49 -9.42 8.40 6.99
CA ILE A 49 -8.68 8.53 8.25
C ILE A 49 -9.16 9.82 8.92
N VAL A 50 -9.85 9.70 10.06
CA VAL A 50 -10.39 10.83 10.83
C VAL A 50 -9.38 11.32 11.87
N ASP A 51 -8.61 10.40 12.46
CA ASP A 51 -7.56 10.72 13.43
C ASP A 51 -6.22 10.11 13.00
N ALA A 52 -5.48 10.85 12.16
CA ALA A 52 -4.19 10.39 11.64
C ALA A 52 -3.13 10.22 12.73
N GLN A 53 -3.21 11.01 13.80
CA GLN A 53 -2.26 10.92 14.93
C GLN A 53 -2.50 9.63 15.72
N ARG A 54 -3.75 9.28 15.98
CA ARG A 54 -4.09 8.01 16.64
C ARG A 54 -3.74 6.82 15.77
N LEU A 55 -3.99 6.89 14.45
CA LEU A 55 -3.53 5.87 13.51
C LEU A 55 -2.00 5.69 13.58
N ALA A 56 -1.24 6.78 13.52
CA ALA A 56 0.22 6.73 13.60
C ALA A 56 0.71 6.12 14.92
N LYS A 57 0.09 6.48 16.05
CA LYS A 57 0.39 5.89 17.36
C LYS A 57 0.12 4.38 17.39
N THR A 58 -0.97 3.92 16.78
CA THR A 58 -1.29 2.48 16.67
C THR A 58 -0.31 1.74 15.77
N LEU A 59 0.14 2.33 14.68
CA LEU A 59 1.08 1.70 13.73
C LEU A 59 2.55 1.82 14.16
N LEU A 60 2.89 2.70 15.11
CA LEU A 60 4.27 2.93 15.53
C LEU A 60 4.96 1.66 16.07
N PRO A 61 4.37 0.85 16.96
CA PRO A 61 4.99 -0.40 17.39
C PRO A 61 5.26 -1.35 16.22
N TRP A 62 4.31 -1.48 15.29
CA TRP A 62 4.46 -2.30 14.09
C TRP A 62 5.58 -1.83 13.18
N SER A 63 5.76 -0.52 13.01
CA SER A 63 6.84 0.04 12.19
C SER A 63 8.23 -0.39 12.66
N ARG A 64 8.40 -0.66 13.97
CA ARG A 64 9.65 -1.12 14.57
C ARG A 64 9.94 -2.60 14.30
N GLU A 65 8.92 -3.37 13.93
CA GLU A 65 9.08 -4.78 13.55
C GLU A 65 9.46 -4.97 12.08
N LEU A 66 9.43 -3.91 11.28
CA LEU A 66 9.74 -3.97 9.86
C LEU A 66 11.25 -4.02 9.63
N PRO A 67 11.73 -4.80 8.65
CA PRO A 67 13.15 -4.80 8.31
C PRO A 67 13.58 -3.43 7.79
N GLN A 68 14.87 -3.11 7.90
CA GLN A 68 15.40 -1.80 7.50
C GLN A 68 15.06 -1.42 6.04
N ARG A 69 15.00 -2.40 5.13
CA ARG A 69 14.68 -2.19 3.71
C ARG A 69 13.31 -2.75 3.38
N HIS A 70 12.31 -1.88 3.33
CA HIS A 70 10.95 -2.23 2.96
C HIS A 70 10.25 -1.09 2.20
N HIS A 71 9.28 -1.45 1.37
CA HIS A 71 8.32 -0.53 0.75
C HIS A 71 6.92 -0.87 1.23
N ILE A 72 6.15 0.14 1.61
CA ILE A 72 4.75 0.00 2.01
C ILE A 72 3.87 0.53 0.88
N MET A 73 2.89 -0.28 0.47
CA MET A 73 1.87 0.08 -0.51
C MET A 73 0.53 0.14 0.19
N LEU A 74 -0.22 1.21 -0.10
CA LEU A 74 -1.56 1.45 0.40
C LEU A 74 -2.48 1.65 -0.81
N ALA A 75 -3.73 1.22 -0.68
CA ALA A 75 -4.77 1.48 -1.67
C ALA A 75 -5.78 2.48 -1.13
N PHE A 76 -6.28 3.35 -2.01
CA PHE A 76 -7.46 4.15 -1.71
C PHE A 76 -8.71 3.30 -1.86
N PRO A 77 -9.75 3.52 -1.03
CA PRO A 77 -11.00 2.78 -1.18
C PRO A 77 -11.66 3.13 -2.51
N ALA A 78 -12.11 2.11 -3.24
CA ALA A 78 -12.74 2.28 -4.55
C ALA A 78 -13.96 3.23 -4.50
N SER A 79 -14.75 3.15 -3.43
CA SER A 79 -15.92 4.02 -3.20
C SER A 79 -15.59 5.51 -3.06
N ARG A 80 -14.31 5.87 -2.83
CA ARG A 80 -13.85 7.26 -2.75
C ARG A 80 -12.86 7.63 -3.85
N THR A 81 -12.58 6.70 -4.75
CA THR A 81 -11.65 6.92 -5.85
C THR A 81 -12.47 7.06 -7.11
N LEU A 82 -12.44 8.23 -7.74
CA LEU A 82 -13.05 8.39 -9.06
C LEU A 82 -12.31 7.49 -10.06
N GLN A 83 -12.97 6.43 -10.50
CA GLN A 83 -12.44 5.52 -11.51
C GLN A 83 -13.19 5.78 -12.82
N ARG A 84 -12.47 6.19 -13.86
CA ARG A 84 -13.04 6.45 -15.19
C ARG A 84 -12.10 5.93 -16.27
N SER A 85 -12.66 5.22 -17.23
CA SER A 85 -11.94 4.85 -18.45
C SER A 85 -11.91 6.05 -19.40
N PHE A 86 -10.73 6.37 -19.91
CA PHE A 86 -10.54 7.34 -20.97
C PHE A 86 -10.23 6.62 -22.29
N PRO A 87 -10.79 7.06 -23.42
CA PRO A 87 -10.40 6.51 -24.71
C PRO A 87 -8.92 6.80 -24.95
N ARG A 88 -8.24 5.91 -25.67
CA ARG A 88 -6.87 6.17 -26.14
C ARG A 88 -6.91 7.46 -26.98
N PRO A 89 -6.03 8.45 -26.73
CA PRO A 89 -5.98 9.65 -27.54
C PRO A 89 -5.75 9.27 -29.00
N SER A 90 -6.50 9.90 -29.92
CA SER A 90 -6.42 9.64 -31.36
C SER A 90 -5.12 10.14 -31.98
N MET A 91 -4.39 11.00 -31.27
CA MET A 91 -3.09 11.48 -31.69
C MET A 91 -2.05 10.40 -31.41
N SER A 92 -1.36 9.95 -32.46
CA SER A 92 -0.07 9.29 -32.26
C SER A 92 0.87 10.31 -31.65
N LEU A 93 1.53 9.96 -30.54
CA LEU A 93 2.66 10.71 -30.01
C LEU A 93 3.64 10.99 -31.16
N GLY A 94 4.25 12.17 -31.22
CA GLY A 94 5.28 12.42 -32.23
C GLY A 94 6.43 11.43 -32.06
N GLU A 95 7.25 11.18 -33.09
CA GLU A 95 8.36 10.20 -33.02
C GLU A 95 9.24 10.38 -31.78
N ARG A 96 9.47 11.63 -31.35
CA ARG A 96 10.28 11.95 -30.16
C ARG A 96 9.68 11.40 -28.86
N GLU A 97 8.37 11.37 -28.74
CA GLU A 97 7.66 10.92 -27.53
C GLU A 97 7.38 9.41 -27.57
N GLN A 98 7.43 8.78 -28.75
CA GLN A 98 7.32 7.32 -28.87
C GLN A 98 8.60 6.57 -28.50
N MET A 99 9.76 7.24 -28.49
CA MET A 99 11.07 6.63 -28.23
C MET A 99 11.59 6.78 -26.79
N ALA A 100 10.80 7.33 -25.85
CA ALA A 100 11.16 7.49 -24.43
C ALA A 100 10.50 6.40 -23.56
#